data_AF-A0A3A0GAM1-F1
#
_entry.id   AF-A0A3A0GAM1-F1
#
_cell.length_a   1.000
_cell.length_b   1.000
_cell.length_c   1.000
_cell.angle_alpha   90.00
_cell.angle_beta   90.00
_cell.angle_gamma   90.00
#
_symmetry.space_group_name_H-M   'P 1'
#
loop_
_entity.id
_entity.type
_entity.pdbx_description
1 polymer ?
#
loop_
_entity_poly.entity_id
_entity_poly.type
_entity_poly.pdbx_seq_one_letter_code
_entity_poly.pdbx_strand_id
1 'polypeptide(L)' 'MRTISLAVSELDYEAFRRAAAREGRPIAQLIREAMSLYRSERIAERTPLTDFPVLVGHRPAAELPGRAEVWDEISAGRRL' A
#
# COMPACT_ATOMS: atom_id res chain seq x y z
N MET A 1 -14.62 9.23 13.80
CA MET A 1 -13.27 9.83 13.87
C MET A 1 -12.89 10.01 15.33
N ARG A 2 -11.61 9.88 15.68
CA ARG A 2 -11.07 10.24 17.00
C ARG A 2 -9.92 11.23 16.81
N THR A 3 -9.80 12.21 17.70
CA THR A 3 -8.72 13.21 17.66
C THR A 3 -7.56 12.71 18.50
N ILE A 4 -6.35 12.91 18.00
CA ILE A 4 -5.11 12.67 18.74
C ILE A 4 -4.30 13.97 18.75
N SER A 5 -3.58 14.20 19.85
CA SER A 5 -2.58 15.26 19.95
C SER A 5 -1.20 14.61 19.95
N LEU A 6 -0.28 15.14 19.16
CA LEU A 6 1.08 14.62 19.01
C LEU A 6 2.08 15.76 19.17
N ALA A 7 3.13 15.54 19.96
CA ALA A 7 4.31 16.40 19.96
C ALA A 7 5.30 15.90 18.91
N VAL A 8 5.84 16.83 18.12
CA VAL A 8 6.85 16.54 17.08
C VAL A 8 8.01 17.51 17.25
N SER A 9 9.17 17.18 16.68
CA SER A 9 10.28 18.12 16.64
C SER A 9 9.94 19.33 15.76
N GLU A 10 10.54 20.48 16.06
CA GLU A 10 10.37 21.70 15.25
C GLU A 10 10.79 21.47 13.79
N LEU A 11 11.88 20.72 13.59
CA LEU A 11 12.41 20.39 12.26
C LEU A 11 11.39 19.60 11.43
N ASP A 12 10.77 18.58 12.03
CA ASP A 12 9.77 17.75 11.35
C ASP A 12 8.51 18.56 11.05
N TYR A 13 8.06 19.37 12.01
CA TYR A 13 6.91 20.24 11.81
C TYR A 13 7.10 21.18 10.61
N GLU A 14 8.25 21.85 10.51
CA GLU A 14 8.57 22.75 9.41
C GLU A 14 8.77 22.02 8.07
N ALA A 15 9.24 20.77 8.09
CA ALA A 15 9.29 19.94 6.87
C ALA A 15 7.87 19.62 6.36
N PHE A 16 6.98 19.16 7.24
CA PHE A 16 5.59 18.86 6.90
C PHE A 16 4.81 20.10 6.49
N ARG A 17 5.02 21.23 7.16
CA ARG A 17 4.40 22.53 6.82
C ARG A 17 4.75 22.98 5.41
N ARG A 18 6.03 22.91 5.04
CA ARG A 18 6.50 23.29 3.69
C ARG A 18 5.94 22.37 2.61
N ALA A 19 5.94 21.05 2.85
CA ALA A 19 5.36 20.08 1.90
C ALA A 19 3.86 20.32 1.70
N ALA A 20 3.11 20.49 2.80
CA ALA A 20 1.68 20.76 2.81
C ALA A 20 1.33 22.03 2.02
N ALA A 21 2.09 23.12 2.24
CA ALA A 21 1.90 24.37 1.52
C ALA A 21 2.15 24.24 0.01
N ARG A 22 3.22 23.53 -0.38
CA ARG A 22 3.56 23.28 -1.79
C ARG A 22 2.47 22.49 -2.52
N GLU A 23 1.82 21.57 -1.83
CA GLU A 23 0.78 20.71 -2.42
C GLU A 23 -0.64 21.27 -2.26
N GLY A 24 -0.82 22.39 -1.54
CA GLY A 24 -2.13 22.97 -1.25
C GLY A 24 -3.00 22.08 -0.34
N ARG A 25 -2.37 21.31 0.55
CA ARG A 25 -3.04 20.29 1.38
C ARG A 25 -2.85 20.58 2.87
N PRO A 26 -3.78 20.19 3.77
CA PRO A 26 -3.58 20.32 5.20
C PRO A 26 -2.48 19.38 5.72
N ILE A 27 -1.65 19.84 6.68
CA ILE A 27 -0.64 18.99 7.35
C ILE A 27 -1.25 17.70 7.90
N ALA A 28 -2.44 17.79 8.48
CA ALA A 28 -3.15 16.63 9.02
C ALA A 28 -3.45 15.55 7.96
N GLN A 29 -3.55 15.91 6.68
CA GLN A 29 -3.71 14.93 5.61
C GLN A 29 -2.42 14.14 5.38
N LEU A 30 -1.26 14.83 5.34
CA LEU A 30 0.05 14.19 5.21
C LEU A 30 0.34 13.24 6.40
N ILE A 31 -0.02 13.66 7.62
CA ILE A 31 0.13 12.81 8.81
C ILE A 31 -0.74 11.55 8.68
N ARG A 32 -2.00 11.67 8.22
CA ARG A 32 -2.87 10.50 8.01
C ARG A 32 -2.32 9.54 6.96
N GLU A 33 -1.69 10.06 5.90
CA GLU A 33 -1.06 9.24 4.87
C GLU A 33 0.16 8.50 5.42
N ALA A 34 1.03 9.19 6.16
CA ALA A 34 2.17 8.57 6.82
C ALA A 34 1.73 7.48 7.82
N MET A 35 0.70 7.75 8.63
CA MET A 35 0.12 6.75 9.55
C MET A 35 -0.47 5.55 8.80
N SER A 36 -1.11 5.77 7.65
CA SER A 36 -1.69 4.70 6.84
C SER A 36 -0.61 3.83 6.22
N LEU A 37 0.46 4.45 5.71
CA LEU A 37 1.62 3.74 5.18
C LEU A 37 2.26 2.88 6.27
N TYR A 38 2.59 3.48 7.41
CA TYR A 38 3.19 2.76 8.54
C TYR A 38 2.32 1.60 9.00
N ARG A 39 1.00 1.80 9.08
CA ARG A 39 0.06 0.73 9.40
C ARG A 39 0.15 -0.40 8.38
N SER A 40 0.10 -0.10 7.09
CA SER A 40 0.12 -1.13 6.02
C SER A 40 1.44 -1.92 5.97
N GLU A 41 2.54 -1.29 6.33
CA GLU A 41 3.88 -1.89 6.25
C GLU A 41 4.27 -2.65 7.51
N ARG A 42 3.83 -2.18 8.69
CA ARG A 42 4.36 -2.64 9.99
C ARG A 42 3.32 -3.21 10.94
N ILE A 43 2.05 -2.83 10.80
CA ILE A 43 0.99 -3.20 11.76
C ILE A 43 0.01 -4.20 11.14
N ALA A 44 -0.36 -3.99 9.88
CA ALA A 44 -1.33 -4.84 9.20
C ALA A 44 -0.73 -6.24 9.01
N GLU A 45 -1.37 -7.24 9.63
CA GLU A 45 -1.09 -8.64 9.33
C GLU A 45 -1.39 -8.89 7.85
N ARG A 46 -0.37 -9.32 7.11
CA ARG A 46 -0.55 -9.74 5.73
C ARG A 46 -1.09 -11.15 5.75
N THR A 47 -2.33 -11.34 5.28
CA THR A 47 -2.87 -12.68 5.07
C THR A 47 -2.04 -13.38 3.99
N PRO A 48 -1.42 -14.53 4.28
CA PRO A 48 -0.77 -15.33 3.27
C PRO A 48 -1.72 -15.61 2.10
N LEU A 49 -1.21 -15.59 0.87
CA LEU A 49 -2.02 -15.96 -0.30
C LEU A 49 -2.56 -17.39 -0.21
N THR A 50 -1.92 -18.26 0.58
CA THR A 50 -2.41 -19.62 0.89
C THR A 50 -3.72 -19.63 1.67
N ASP A 51 -3.99 -18.55 2.40
CA ASP A 51 -5.14 -18.43 3.31
C ASP A 51 -6.29 -17.66 2.64
N PHE A 52 -6.09 -17.19 1.40
CA PHE A 52 -7.17 -16.61 0.61
C PHE A 52 -8.16 -17.70 0.18
N PRO A 53 -9.47 -17.48 0.37
CA PRO A 53 -10.48 -18.44 -0.05
C PRO A 53 -10.47 -18.57 -1.58
N VAL A 54 -10.24 -19.78 -2.07
CA VAL A 54 -10.40 -20.10 -3.48
C VAL A 54 -11.90 -20.11 -3.78
N LEU A 55 -12.35 -19.20 -4.64
CA LEU A 55 -13.72 -19.17 -5.11
C LEU A 55 -13.95 -20.36 -6.05
N VAL A 56 -14.51 -21.44 -5.51
CA VAL A 56 -14.85 -22.65 -6.27
C VAL A 56 -16.16 -22.47 -7.05
N GLY A 57 -16.24 -23.03 -8.25
CA GLY A 57 -17.45 -23.05 -9.08
C GLY A 57 -17.56 -21.93 -10.12
N HIS A 58 -16.61 -21.00 -10.17
CA HIS A 58 -16.55 -20.00 -11.22
C HIS A 58 -15.66 -20.49 -12.37
N ARG A 59 -16.16 -20.32 -13.60
CA ARG A 59 -15.35 -20.53 -14.81
C ARG A 59 -14.69 -19.20 -15.19
N PRO A 60 -13.41 -19.20 -15.59
CA PRO A 60 -12.77 -18.04 -16.19
C PRO A 60 -13.61 -17.48 -17.35
N ALA A 61 -13.73 -16.15 -17.45
CA ALA A 61 -14.45 -15.48 -18.54
C ALA A 61 -13.73 -15.61 -19.89
N ALA A 62 -12.43 -15.90 -19.86
CA ALA A 62 -11.59 -16.16 -21.02
C ALA A 62 -10.72 -17.39 -20.75
N GLU A 63 -10.14 -17.95 -21.81
CA GLU A 63 -9.17 -19.02 -21.68
C GLU A 63 -7.96 -18.52 -20.89
N LEU A 64 -7.58 -19.27 -19.86
CA LEU A 64 -6.44 -18.92 -19.03
C LEU A 64 -5.15 -19.31 -19.76
N PRO A 65 -4.09 -18.49 -19.67
CA PRO A 65 -2.80 -18.84 -20.24
C PRO A 65 -2.29 -20.15 -19.67
N GLY A 66 -1.54 -20.88 -20.49
CA GLY A 66 -0.90 -22.11 -20.07
C GLY A 66 0.11 -21.83 -18.96
N ARG A 67 0.37 -22.84 -18.10
CA ARG A 67 1.37 -22.72 -17.04
C ARG A 67 2.73 -22.23 -17.56
N ALA A 68 3.15 -22.69 -18.75
CA ALA A 68 4.41 -22.29 -19.37
C ALA A 68 4.46 -20.78 -19.68
N GLU A 69 3.40 -20.25 -20.29
CA GLU A 69 3.29 -18.82 -20.63
C GLU A 69 3.36 -17.92 -19.39
N VAL A 70 2.69 -18.34 -18.30
CA VAL A 70 2.74 -17.63 -17.01
C VAL A 70 4.15 -17.62 -16.44
N TRP A 71 4.88 -18.74 -16.50
CA TRP A 71 6.27 -18.80 -16.02
C TRP A 71 7.20 -17.95 -16.86
N ASP A 72 7.03 -17.91 -18.17
CA ASP A 72 7.83 -17.08 -19.06
C ASP A 72 7.64 -15.59 -18.76
N GLU A 73 6.40 -15.13 -18.53
CA GLU A 73 6.10 -13.74 -18.16
C GLU A 73 6.73 -13.34 -16.82
N ILE A 74 6.56 -14.16 -15.78
CA ILE A 74 7.14 -13.91 -14.44
C ILE A 74 8.67 -13.84 -14.51
N SER A 75 9.26 -14.73 -15.30
CA SER A 75 10.72 -14.80 -15.47
C SER A 75 11.24 -13.61 -16.26
N ALA A 76 10.51 -13.17 -17.29
CA ALA A 76 10.87 -12.00 -18.10
C ALA A 76 10.76 -10.68 -17.31
N GLY A 77 9.84 -10.58 -16.36
CA GLY A 77 9.68 -9.43 -15.46
C GLY A 77 10.78 -9.30 -14.40
N ARG A 78 11.51 -10.38 -14.08
CA ARG A 78 12.71 -10.35 -13.24
C ARG A 78 13.94 -10.05 -14.08
N ARG A 79 14.06 -8.81 -14.58
CA ARG A 79 15.39 -8.28 -14.91
C ARG A 79 16.11 -7.97 -13.60
N LEU A 80 17.02 -8.87 -13.21
CA LEU A 80 18.09 -8.59 -12.26
C LEU A 80 19.06 -7.56 -12.86
#